data_AF-A0AAJ2A4Q1-F1
#
_entry.id   AF-A0AAJ2A4Q1-F1
#
_cell.length_a   1.000
_cell.length_b   1.000
_cell.length_c   1.000
_cell.angle_alpha   90.00
_cell.angle_beta   90.00
_cell.angle_gamma   90.00
#
_symmetry.space_group_name_H-M   'P 1'
#
loop_
_entity.id
_entity.type
_entity.pdbx_description
1 polymer ?
#
loop_
_entity_poly.entity_id
_entity_poly.type
_entity_poly.pdbx_seq_one_letter_code
_entity_poly.pdbx_strand_id
1 'polypeptide(L)' 'MSTEDLVQLVNTSAHAFRHTFGTRAVARDMPTDVVQSILGHASLQTTSIYVKAEKRRLLEAAAKYYADDDA' A
#
# COMPACT_ATOMS: atom_id res chain seq x y z
N MET A 1 1.38 -23.85 0.92
CA MET A 1 1.86 -22.90 1.94
C MET A 1 2.94 -23.61 2.71
N SER A 2 4.17 -23.08 2.68
CA SER A 2 5.32 -23.70 3.35
C SER A 2 5.26 -23.47 4.87
N THR A 3 6.06 -24.22 5.62
CA THR A 3 6.24 -23.98 7.06
C THR A 3 6.82 -22.58 7.33
N GLU A 4 7.66 -22.08 6.41
CA GLU A 4 8.24 -20.74 6.48
C GLU A 4 7.17 -19.66 6.31
N ASP A 5 6.23 -19.84 5.36
CA ASP A 5 5.12 -18.92 5.13
C ASP A 5 4.23 -18.81 6.38
N LEU A 6 3.96 -19.93 7.05
CA LEU A 6 3.16 -19.99 8.27
C LEU A 6 3.82 -19.22 9.43
N VAL A 7 5.13 -19.39 9.62
CA VAL A 7 5.89 -18.68 10.65
C VAL A 7 5.94 -17.19 10.36
N GLN A 8 6.14 -16.79 9.09
CA GLN A 8 6.13 -15.38 8.71
C GLN A 8 4.75 -14.74 8.95
N LEU A 9 3.67 -15.44 8.63
CA LEU A 9 2.31 -14.94 8.83
C LEU A 9 2.01 -14.71 10.31
N VAL A 10 2.41 -15.64 11.19
CA VAL A 10 2.26 -15.51 12.65
C VAL A 10 3.03 -14.30 13.20
N ASN A 11 4.19 -13.98 12.63
CA ASN A 11 5.01 -12.85 13.04
C ASN A 11 4.60 -11.50 12.40
N THR A 12 3.62 -11.51 11.48
CA THR A 12 3.16 -10.30 10.81
C THR A 12 2.14 -9.57 11.70
N SER A 13 2.45 -8.34 12.10
CA SER A 13 1.56 -7.57 12.97
C SER A 13 0.31 -7.07 12.24
N ALA A 14 -0.78 -6.80 12.99
CA ALA A 14 -1.99 -6.18 12.45
C ALA A 14 -1.70 -4.85 11.72
N HIS A 15 -0.63 -4.15 12.10
CA HIS A 15 -0.17 -2.95 11.41
C HIS A 15 0.32 -3.24 9.99
N ALA A 16 1.08 -4.32 9.78
CA ALA A 16 1.54 -4.73 8.46
C ALA A 16 0.39 -5.14 7.53
N PHE A 17 -0.66 -5.77 8.09
CA PHE A 17 -1.89 -6.05 7.32
C PHE A 17 -2.60 -4.76 6.88
N ARG A 18 -2.81 -3.80 7.80
CA ARG A 18 -3.39 -2.49 7.45
C ARG A 18 -2.59 -1.79 6.36
N HIS A 19 -1.26 -1.84 6.47
CA HIS A 19 -0.37 -1.29 5.46
C HIS A 19 -0.56 -1.94 4.10
N THR A 20 -0.54 -3.27 4.05
CA THR A 20 -0.68 -4.02 2.80
C THR A 20 -2.04 -3.78 2.15
N PHE A 21 -3.12 -3.85 2.93
CA PHE A 21 -4.47 -3.61 2.46
C PHE A 21 -4.64 -2.18 1.94
N GLY A 22 -4.34 -1.17 2.76
CA GLY A 22 -4.59 0.23 2.42
C GLY A 22 -3.80 0.68 1.19
N THR A 23 -2.54 0.25 1.09
CA THR A 23 -1.68 0.47 -0.07
C THR A 23 -2.29 -0.11 -1.35
N ARG A 24 -2.71 -1.39 -1.32
CA ARG A 24 -3.26 -2.08 -2.49
C ARG A 24 -4.64 -1.57 -2.90
N ALA A 25 -5.47 -1.17 -1.92
CA ALA A 25 -6.80 -0.65 -2.20
C ALA A 25 -6.73 0.70 -2.93
N VAL A 26 -5.85 1.60 -2.47
CA VAL A 26 -5.63 2.89 -3.13
C VAL A 26 -5.01 2.72 -4.53
N ALA A 27 -4.07 1.78 -4.70
CA ALA A 27 -3.50 1.46 -6.01
C ALA A 27 -4.53 0.89 -7.02
N ARG A 28 -5.71 0.48 -6.53
CA ARG A 28 -6.85 0.00 -7.33
C ARG A 28 -7.99 1.02 -7.35
N ASP A 29 -7.66 2.29 -7.15
CA ASP A 29 -8.57 3.43 -7.20
C ASP A 29 -9.77 3.36 -6.24
N MET A 30 -9.65 2.59 -5.14
CA MET A 30 -10.67 2.61 -4.09
C MET A 30 -10.69 4.01 -3.44
N PRO A 31 -11.87 4.66 -3.31
CA PRO A 31 -11.98 5.95 -2.66
C PRO A 31 -11.39 5.93 -1.24
N THR A 32 -10.65 6.98 -0.89
CA THR A 32 -9.85 7.01 0.36
C THR A 32 -10.74 6.97 1.62
N ASP A 33 -11.94 7.51 1.55
CA ASP A 33 -12.98 7.44 2.59
C ASP A 33 -13.51 6.01 2.78
N VAL A 34 -13.67 5.25 1.69
CA VAL A 34 -14.05 3.82 1.77
C VAL A 34 -12.92 3.01 2.42
N VAL A 35 -11.66 3.23 2.02
CA VAL A 35 -10.50 2.57 2.66
C VAL A 35 -10.40 2.91 4.15
N GLN A 36 -10.65 4.18 4.51
CA GLN A 36 -10.66 4.65 5.89
C GLN A 36 -11.74 3.95 6.72
N SER A 37 -12.95 3.82 6.18
CA SER A 37 -14.06 3.12 6.83
C SER A 37 -13.74 1.65 7.09
N ILE A 38 -13.23 0.94 6.08
CA ILE A 38 -12.85 -0.48 6.19
C ILE A 38 -11.76 -0.68 7.25
N LEU A 39 -10.77 0.22 7.32
CA LEU A 39 -9.67 0.14 8.28
C LEU A 39 -10.05 0.64 9.68
N GLY A 40 -11.23 1.26 9.84
CA GLY A 40 -11.70 1.83 11.10
C GLY A 40 -10.81 2.98 11.61
N HIS A 41 -10.16 3.73 10.72
CA HIS A 41 -9.31 4.83 11.14
C HIS A 41 -10.16 6.02 11.60
N ALA A 42 -9.83 6.65 12.72
CA ALA A 42 -10.56 7.81 13.23
C ALA A 42 -10.42 9.08 12.35
N SER A 43 -9.43 9.12 11.45
CA SER A 43 -9.15 10.27 10.61
C SER A 43 -8.69 9.86 9.20
N LEU A 44 -9.14 10.61 8.19
CA LEU A 44 -8.65 10.52 6.81
C LEU A 44 -7.16 10.81 6.69
N GLN A 45 -6.58 11.57 7.63
CA GLN A 45 -5.15 11.89 7.62
C GLN A 45 -4.30 10.60 7.75
N THR A 46 -4.73 9.66 8.58
CA THR A 46 -4.06 8.37 8.76
C THR A 46 -4.12 7.53 7.48
N THR A 47 -5.25 7.56 6.76
CA THR A 47 -5.41 6.81 5.51
C THR A 47 -4.68 7.45 4.34
N SER A 48 -4.53 8.78 4.34
CA SER A 48 -3.84 9.55 3.30
C SER A 48 -2.37 9.14 3.11
N ILE A 49 -1.75 8.46 4.09
CA ILE A 49 -0.40 7.91 3.95
C ILE A 49 -0.30 6.92 2.77
N TYR A 50 -1.37 6.17 2.49
CA TYR A 50 -1.38 5.18 1.40
C TYR A 50 -1.43 5.84 0.03
N VAL A 51 -2.15 6.96 -0.10
CA VAL A 51 -2.19 7.78 -1.33
C VAL A 51 -0.81 8.35 -1.65
N LYS A 52 -0.11 8.90 -0.65
CA LYS A 52 1.25 9.41 -0.83
C LYS A 52 2.22 8.31 -1.25
N ALA A 53 2.12 7.14 -0.63
CA ALA A 53 2.95 5.99 -0.97
C ALA A 53 2.72 5.53 -2.42
N GLU A 54 1.46 5.49 -2.88
CA GLU A 54 1.15 5.10 -4.25
C GLU A 54 1.63 6.11 -5.29
N LYS A 55 1.42 7.41 -5.04
CA LYS A 55 1.94 8.47 -5.91
C LYS A 55 3.46 8.38 -6.07
N ARG A 56 4.18 8.10 -4.98
CA ARG A 56 5.63 7.92 -5.04
C ARG A 56 6.02 6.71 -5.91
N ARG A 57 5.36 5.56 -5.75
CA ARG A 57 5.62 4.38 -6.60
C ARG A 57 5.36 4.65 -8.08
N LEU A 58 4.28 5.37 -8.40
CA LEU A 58 3.98 5.77 -9.77
C LEU A 58 5.10 6.66 -10.35
N LEU A 59 5.56 7.64 -9.59
CA LEU A 59 6.67 8.51 -10.01
C LEU A 59 7.98 7.74 -10.21
N GLU A 60 8.33 6.84 -9.29
CA GLU A 60 9.52 5.99 -9.40
C GLU A 60 9.47 5.07 -10.63
N ALA A 61 8.31 4.47 -10.91
CA ALA A 61 8.11 3.62 -12.08
C ALA A 61 8.20 4.41 -13.40
N ALA A 62 7.58 5.60 -13.45
CA ALA A 62 7.68 6.48 -14.61
C ALA A 62 9.12 6.96 -14.85
N ALA A 63 9.82 7.37 -13.79
CA ALA A 63 11.22 7.80 -13.88
C ALA A 63 12.12 6.69 -14.43
N LYS A 64 11.91 5.45 -13.99
CA LYS A 64 12.65 4.29 -14.52
C LYS A 64 12.38 4.06 -16.00
N TYR A 65 11.10 4.10 -16.40
CA TYR A 65 10.71 3.91 -17.80
C TYR A 65 11.42 4.90 -18.73
N TYR A 66 11.43 6.19 -18.38
CA TYR A 66 12.10 7.21 -19.21
C TYR A 66 13.64 7.15 -19.14
N ALA A 67 14.21 6.68 -18.03
CA ALA A 67 15.67 6.52 -17.94
C ALA A 67 16.20 5.35 -18.80
N ASP A 68 15.38 4.31 -19.00
CA ASP A 68 15.73 3.16 -19.84
C ASP A 68 15.61 3.48 -21.34
N ASP A 69 14.79 4.47 -21.73
CA ASP A 69 14.61 4.92 -23.13
C ASP A 69 15.75 5.87 -23.61
N ASP A 70 16.49 6.50 -22.69
CA ASP A 70 17.61 7.42 -22.97
C ASP A 70 18.99 6.71 -23.03
N ALA A 71 19.03 5.36 -22.94
CA ALA A 71 20.25 4.54 -22.84
C ALA A 71 20.64 3.78 -24.13
#